data_AF-A0A4U3FMY2-F1
#
_entry.id   AF-A0A4U3FMY2-F1
#
_cell.length_a   1.000
_cell.length_b   1.000
_cell.length_c   1.000
_cell.angle_alpha   90.00
_cell.angle_beta   90.00
_cell.angle_gamma   90.00
#
_symmetry.space_group_name_H-M   'P 1'
#
loop_
_entity.id
_entity.type
_entity.pdbx_description
1 polymer ?
#
loop_
_entity_poly.entity_id
_entity_poly.type
_entity_poly.pdbx_seq_one_letter_code
_entity_poly.pdbx_strand_id
1 'polypeptide(L)'
;MKKFLMMGLACAMLSGCGQESATDKVLDFIKTKDINLLSKTKIAECKKENMKDIGFVDGNYLPTTNAYYSLSDYLYSKVKYEPISEKRDGDVTVVEIKGSFPKPIEDAKSFIFAENPSAKDKSELDNLNGLYQSGKLDHFDYTESVRTWIVLPDGIDPQLTNRQLQLCSE
;
A
#
# COMPACT_ATOMS: atom_id res chain seq x y z
N MET A 1 7.98 -58.62 -29.65
CA MET A 1 7.82 -57.50 -30.61
C MET A 1 6.62 -56.65 -30.19
N LYS A 2 6.83 -55.34 -30.26
CA LYS A 2 5.96 -54.20 -29.90
C LYS A 2 4.46 -54.38 -30.16
N LYS A 3 3.63 -53.96 -29.19
CA LYS A 3 2.44 -53.13 -29.44
C LYS A 3 2.33 -52.08 -28.33
N PHE A 4 2.62 -50.84 -28.68
CA PHE A 4 2.22 -49.66 -27.94
C PHE A 4 0.73 -49.42 -28.19
N LEU A 5 -0.02 -49.04 -27.15
CA LEU A 5 -1.06 -48.02 -27.29
C LEU A 5 -1.28 -47.31 -25.95
N MET A 6 -1.05 -45.99 -25.98
CA MET A 6 -1.41 -45.02 -24.95
C MET A 6 -2.93 -44.78 -24.92
N MET A 7 -3.44 -44.40 -23.75
CA MET A 7 -4.53 -43.44 -23.42
C MET A 7 -5.16 -43.90 -22.10
N GLY A 8 -5.40 -43.10 -21.07
CA GLY A 8 -5.28 -41.66 -20.94
C GLY A 8 -5.52 -41.26 -19.48
N LEU A 9 -4.91 -40.13 -19.13
CA LEU A 9 -5.09 -39.35 -17.91
C LEU A 9 -6.57 -39.03 -17.65
N ALA A 10 -6.96 -39.01 -16.37
CA ALA A 10 -7.64 -37.86 -15.79
C ALA A 10 -7.58 -37.93 -14.25
N CYS A 11 -6.42 -37.60 -13.69
CA CYS A 11 -6.37 -36.96 -12.39
C CYS A 11 -7.01 -35.57 -12.54
N ALA A 12 -8.33 -35.46 -12.34
CA ALA A 12 -8.91 -34.18 -11.98
C ALA A 12 -8.69 -34.02 -10.48
N MET A 13 -7.52 -33.47 -10.17
CA MET A 13 -7.15 -33.02 -8.84
C MET A 13 -8.26 -32.12 -8.30
N LEU A 14 -8.60 -32.37 -7.04
CA LEU A 14 -9.32 -31.45 -6.18
C LEU A 14 -8.58 -30.10 -6.20
N SER A 15 -8.99 -29.15 -7.04
CA SER A 15 -8.48 -27.78 -7.02
C SER A 15 -9.17 -27.00 -5.90
N GLY A 16 -8.83 -27.39 -4.67
CA GLY A 16 -8.98 -26.57 -3.46
C GLY A 16 -7.58 -26.24 -2.95
N CYS A 17 -6.85 -25.40 -3.68
CA CYS A 17 -5.64 -24.75 -3.18
C CYS A 17 -5.91 -23.26 -3.24
N GLY A 18 -5.94 -22.59 -2.08
CA GLY A 18 -6.31 -21.19 -1.90
C GLY A 18 -5.47 -20.25 -2.76
N GLN A 19 -5.95 -19.97 -3.97
CA GLN A 19 -5.38 -18.95 -4.81
C GLN A 19 -5.72 -17.60 -4.17
N GLU A 20 -4.67 -16.88 -3.76
CA GLU A 20 -4.77 -15.52 -3.23
C GLU A 20 -5.61 -14.65 -4.18
N SER A 21 -6.64 -13.97 -3.66
CA SER A 21 -7.48 -13.08 -4.46
C SER A 21 -6.71 -11.83 -4.91
N ALA A 22 -7.22 -11.09 -5.89
CA ALA A 22 -6.62 -9.81 -6.25
C ALA A 22 -6.67 -8.84 -5.06
N THR A 23 -7.76 -8.89 -4.29
CA THR A 23 -7.94 -8.15 -3.05
C THR A 23 -6.88 -8.48 -2.01
N ASP A 24 -6.62 -9.77 -1.76
CA ASP A 24 -5.61 -10.19 -0.77
C ASP A 24 -4.23 -9.66 -1.14
N LYS A 25 -3.86 -9.77 -2.43
CA LYS A 25 -2.58 -9.26 -2.94
C LYS A 25 -2.43 -7.75 -2.75
N VAL A 26 -3.49 -6.97 -3.01
CA VAL A 26 -3.49 -5.52 -2.81
C VAL A 26 -3.39 -5.18 -1.33
N LEU A 27 -4.12 -5.88 -0.45
CA LEU A 27 -4.03 -5.66 1.00
C LEU A 27 -2.67 -6.05 1.56
N ASP A 28 -2.05 -7.12 1.05
CA ASP A 28 -0.69 -7.51 1.42
C ASP A 28 0.32 -6.46 0.99
N PHE A 29 0.21 -5.95 -0.24
CA PHE A 29 1.04 -4.84 -0.72
C PHE A 29 0.87 -3.58 0.13
N ILE A 30 -0.34 -3.22 0.53
CA ILE A 30 -0.57 -2.05 1.39
C ILE A 30 0.12 -2.20 2.74
N LYS A 31 0.09 -3.40 3.34
CA LYS A 31 0.67 -3.66 4.66
C LYS A 31 2.19 -3.80 4.62
N THR A 32 2.72 -4.51 3.64
CA THR A 32 4.14 -4.88 3.57
C THR A 32 4.96 -3.91 2.75
N LYS A 33 4.32 -3.19 1.82
CA LYS A 33 4.97 -2.40 0.77
C LYS A 33 5.93 -3.23 -0.07
N ASP A 34 5.70 -4.54 -0.18
CA ASP A 34 6.57 -5.43 -0.95
C ASP A 34 6.44 -5.17 -2.45
N ILE A 35 7.42 -4.47 -2.99
CA ILE A 35 7.53 -4.15 -4.42
C ILE A 35 7.57 -5.39 -5.33
N ASN A 36 7.82 -6.59 -4.81
CA ASN A 36 7.74 -7.83 -5.60
C ASN A 36 6.30 -8.19 -6.01
N LEU A 37 5.30 -7.58 -5.36
CA LEU A 37 3.87 -7.73 -5.71
C LEU A 37 3.44 -6.83 -6.88
N LEU A 38 4.29 -5.89 -7.29
CA LEU A 38 4.03 -4.99 -8.43
C LEU A 38 4.20 -5.73 -9.77
N SER A 39 3.47 -5.26 -10.78
CA SER A 39 3.51 -5.77 -12.15
C SER A 39 4.89 -5.55 -12.77
N LYS A 40 5.59 -6.65 -13.03
CA LYS A 40 6.95 -6.65 -13.59
C LYS A 40 7.03 -5.92 -14.92
N THR A 41 6.00 -6.02 -15.75
CA THR A 41 5.93 -5.31 -17.03
C THR A 41 5.79 -3.80 -16.84
N LYS A 42 5.06 -3.35 -15.81
CA LYS A 42 4.87 -1.91 -15.52
C LYS A 42 6.06 -1.25 -14.86
N ILE A 43 6.89 -2.02 -14.16
CA ILE A 43 8.11 -1.53 -13.49
C ILE A 43 9.40 -1.99 -14.18
N ALA A 44 9.33 -2.46 -15.42
CA ALA A 44 10.46 -3.10 -16.10
C ALA A 44 11.70 -2.20 -16.22
N GLU A 45 11.50 -0.89 -16.35
CA GLU A 45 12.56 0.11 -16.47
C GLU A 45 12.99 0.69 -15.10
N CYS A 46 12.26 0.38 -14.03
CA CYS A 46 12.58 0.89 -12.70
C CYS A 46 13.75 0.11 -12.07
N LYS A 47 14.68 0.85 -11.46
CA LYS A 47 15.69 0.27 -10.57
C LYS A 47 15.10 0.05 -9.19
N LYS A 48 15.39 -1.10 -8.59
CA LYS A 48 14.82 -1.53 -7.30
C LYS A 48 15.11 -0.51 -6.19
N GLU A 49 16.32 0.04 -6.19
CA GLU A 49 16.82 1.02 -5.22
C GLU A 49 16.10 2.37 -5.26
N ASN A 50 15.52 2.75 -6.42
CA ASN A 50 14.80 4.01 -6.60
C ASN A 50 13.31 3.87 -6.33
N MET A 51 12.77 2.64 -6.40
CA MET A 51 11.35 2.42 -6.13
C MET A 51 10.96 2.75 -4.68
N LYS A 52 11.90 2.72 -3.73
CA LYS A 52 11.64 3.14 -2.34
C LYS A 52 11.26 4.63 -2.23
N ASP A 53 11.66 5.45 -3.22
CA ASP A 53 11.41 6.89 -3.24
C ASP A 53 10.04 7.21 -3.88
N ILE A 54 9.36 6.18 -4.43
CA ILE A 54 7.98 6.28 -4.89
C ILE A 54 7.06 5.90 -3.72
N GLY A 55 6.37 6.89 -3.16
CA GLY A 55 5.32 6.66 -2.18
C GLY A 55 4.09 5.97 -2.80
N PHE A 56 4.08 4.63 -2.83
CA PHE A 56 2.98 3.85 -3.41
C PHE A 56 1.71 3.87 -2.57
N VAL A 57 1.86 3.92 -1.24
CA VAL A 57 0.77 3.89 -0.27
C VAL A 57 0.98 4.99 0.77
N ASP A 58 -0.09 5.49 1.37
CA ASP A 58 0.04 6.41 2.49
C ASP A 58 0.72 5.71 3.68
N GLY A 59 1.62 6.39 4.38
CA GLY A 59 2.38 5.79 5.47
C GLY A 59 3.34 6.76 6.17
N ASN A 60 3.96 6.30 7.26
CA ASN A 60 5.00 7.07 7.93
C ASN A 60 6.30 7.05 7.10
N TYR A 61 6.69 8.21 6.56
CA TYR A 61 7.92 8.40 5.80
C TYR A 61 8.99 9.18 6.58
N LEU A 62 8.73 9.50 7.85
CA LEU A 62 9.70 10.22 8.68
C LEU A 62 10.91 9.33 9.00
N PRO A 63 12.11 9.89 9.09
CA PRO A 63 13.24 9.16 9.66
C PRO A 63 12.98 8.87 11.13
N THR A 64 13.47 7.74 11.64
CA THR A 64 13.32 7.33 13.05
C THR A 64 13.93 8.31 14.05
N THR A 65 14.82 9.19 13.57
CA THR A 65 15.42 10.28 14.34
C THR A 65 14.52 11.53 14.45
N ASN A 66 13.42 11.60 13.70
CA ASN A 66 12.49 12.73 13.76
C ASN A 66 11.72 12.72 15.09
N ALA A 67 11.57 13.91 15.70
CA ALA A 67 10.91 14.07 17.00
C ALA A 67 9.44 13.59 17.03
N TYR A 68 8.77 13.56 15.88
CA TYR A 68 7.38 13.12 15.75
C TYR A 68 7.25 11.72 15.15
N TYR A 69 8.35 10.97 14.97
CA TYR A 69 8.32 9.64 14.36
C TYR A 69 7.36 8.70 15.10
N SER A 70 7.47 8.57 16.42
CA SER A 70 6.63 7.65 17.21
C SER A 70 5.15 8.02 17.18
N LEU A 71 4.84 9.32 17.13
CA LEU A 71 3.47 9.80 16.95
C LEU A 71 2.93 9.42 15.57
N SER A 72 3.70 9.69 14.51
CA SER A 72 3.33 9.35 13.14
C SER A 72 3.12 7.83 13.00
N ASP A 73 4.07 7.03 13.48
CA ASP A 73 3.99 5.56 13.48
C ASP A 73 2.74 5.06 14.21
N TYR A 74 2.47 5.61 15.39
CA TYR A 74 1.25 5.31 16.14
C TYR A 74 -0.02 5.64 15.35
N LEU A 75 -0.12 6.83 14.75
CA LEU A 75 -1.30 7.21 13.95
C LEU A 75 -1.48 6.32 12.72
N TYR A 76 -0.41 6.05 11.97
CA TYR A 76 -0.47 5.16 10.81
C TYR A 76 -0.81 3.71 11.21
N SER A 77 -0.46 3.26 12.42
CA SER A 77 -0.91 1.96 12.94
C SER A 77 -2.43 1.87 13.19
N LYS A 78 -3.13 3.01 13.24
CA LYS A 78 -4.59 3.08 13.40
C LYS A 78 -5.34 3.17 12.07
N VAL A 79 -4.64 3.29 10.95
CA VAL A 79 -5.26 3.26 9.62
C VAL A 79 -5.90 1.90 9.40
N LYS A 80 -7.11 1.91 8.84
CA LYS A 80 -7.86 0.70 8.50
C LYS A 80 -8.04 0.63 6.99
N TYR A 81 -7.96 -0.58 6.46
CA TYR A 81 -8.20 -0.86 5.05
C TYR A 81 -9.31 -1.89 4.93
N GLU A 82 -10.35 -1.55 4.17
CA GLU A 82 -11.52 -2.40 3.96
C GLU A 82 -11.75 -2.57 2.45
N PRO A 83 -11.81 -3.81 1.93
CA PRO A 83 -12.17 -4.01 0.54
C PRO A 83 -13.63 -3.65 0.29
N ILE A 84 -13.88 -2.88 -0.77
CA ILE A 84 -15.23 -2.49 -1.21
C ILE A 84 -15.69 -3.38 -2.35
N SER A 85 -14.84 -3.60 -3.34
CA SER A 85 -15.20 -4.34 -4.54
C SER A 85 -14.00 -5.03 -5.18
N GLU A 86 -14.27 -6.15 -5.85
CA GLU A 86 -13.35 -6.84 -6.75
C GLU A 86 -14.13 -7.19 -8.03
N LYS A 87 -13.67 -6.70 -9.18
CA LYS A 87 -14.30 -6.95 -10.48
C LYS A 87 -13.25 -7.35 -11.51
N ARG A 88 -13.44 -8.53 -12.10
CA ARG A 88 -12.63 -9.00 -13.22
C ARG A 88 -13.20 -8.49 -14.56
N ASP A 89 -12.32 -7.98 -15.41
CA ASP A 89 -12.59 -7.60 -16.80
C ASP A 89 -11.46 -8.14 -17.69
N GLY A 90 -11.73 -9.23 -18.39
CA GLY A 90 -10.70 -10.00 -19.11
C GLY A 90 -9.59 -10.48 -18.17
N ASP A 91 -8.34 -10.13 -18.51
CA ASP A 91 -7.14 -10.47 -17.75
C ASP A 91 -6.82 -9.49 -16.61
N VAL A 92 -7.63 -8.44 -16.47
CA VAL A 92 -7.45 -7.40 -15.46
C VAL A 92 -8.46 -7.60 -14.33
N THR A 93 -8.03 -7.41 -13.09
CA THR A 93 -8.94 -7.32 -11.94
C THR A 93 -8.82 -5.94 -11.30
N VAL A 94 -9.94 -5.24 -11.19
CA VAL A 94 -10.03 -3.94 -10.51
C VAL A 94 -10.49 -4.19 -9.08
N VAL A 95 -9.75 -3.64 -8.13
CA VAL A 95 -10.00 -3.76 -6.69
C VAL A 95 -10.18 -2.36 -6.11
N GLU A 96 -11.25 -2.13 -5.35
CA GLU A 96 -11.44 -0.89 -4.60
C GLU A 96 -11.22 -1.14 -3.12
N ILE A 97 -10.30 -0.39 -2.52
CA ILE A 97 -10.01 -0.44 -1.09
C ILE A 97 -10.38 0.92 -0.47
N LYS A 98 -11.20 0.89 0.57
CA LYS A 98 -11.45 2.04 1.44
C LYS A 98 -10.35 2.10 2.49
N GLY A 99 -9.63 3.21 2.55
CA GLY A 99 -8.78 3.57 3.67
C GLY A 99 -9.53 4.50 4.62
N SER A 100 -9.54 4.16 5.91
CA SER A 100 -9.98 5.07 6.97
C SER A 100 -8.75 5.53 7.74
N PHE A 101 -8.44 6.82 7.65
CA PHE A 101 -7.26 7.45 8.23
C PHE A 101 -7.64 8.27 9.44
N PRO A 102 -6.92 8.18 10.57
CA PRO A 102 -7.11 9.13 11.65
C PRO A 102 -6.97 10.55 11.13
N LYS A 103 -7.99 11.39 11.38
CA LYS A 103 -8.01 12.78 10.95
C LYS A 103 -6.75 13.58 11.35
N PRO A 104 -6.09 13.32 12.51
CA PRO A 104 -4.82 13.96 12.80
C PRO A 104 -3.71 13.73 11.76
N ILE A 105 -3.75 12.68 10.93
CA ILE A 105 -2.82 12.50 9.81
C ILE A 105 -3.07 13.56 8.73
N GLU A 106 -4.33 13.86 8.42
CA GLU A 106 -4.71 14.89 7.45
C GLU A 106 -4.54 16.31 7.99
N ASP A 107 -4.95 16.53 9.23
CA ASP A 107 -4.84 17.84 9.88
C ASP A 107 -3.36 18.19 10.08
N ALA A 108 -2.55 17.21 10.49
CA ALA A 108 -1.11 17.31 10.49
C ALA A 108 -0.53 17.02 9.09
N LYS A 109 -1.07 17.61 8.01
CA LYS A 109 -0.34 17.81 6.73
C LYS A 109 1.13 18.21 6.97
N SER A 110 1.36 18.88 8.09
CA SER A 110 2.62 19.10 8.79
C SER A 110 3.60 17.92 8.85
N PHE A 111 3.18 16.64 8.85
CA PHE A 111 4.09 15.49 8.83
C PHE A 111 4.94 15.45 7.55
N ILE A 112 4.39 15.83 6.41
CA ILE A 112 5.15 15.98 5.16
C ILE A 112 6.25 17.03 5.33
N PHE A 113 6.02 18.03 6.17
CA PHE A 113 6.95 19.11 6.47
C PHE A 113 7.59 18.98 7.86
N ALA A 114 7.49 17.84 8.54
CA ALA A 114 7.85 17.76 9.96
C ALA A 114 9.35 17.86 10.21
N GLU A 115 10.17 17.74 9.18
CA GLU A 115 11.59 18.07 9.23
C GLU A 115 11.84 19.59 9.29
N ASN A 116 11.00 20.38 8.60
CA ASN A 116 11.07 21.85 8.56
C ASN A 116 9.67 22.48 8.61
N PRO A 117 8.93 22.33 9.71
CA PRO A 117 7.54 22.76 9.78
C PRO A 117 7.47 24.29 9.89
N SER A 118 6.38 24.89 9.39
CA SER A 118 6.07 26.27 9.73
C SER A 118 5.84 26.40 11.25
N ALA A 119 5.91 27.61 11.80
CA ALA A 119 5.65 27.81 13.23
C ALA A 119 4.26 27.31 13.66
N LYS A 120 3.27 27.46 12.78
CA LYS A 120 1.90 26.97 13.00
C LYS A 120 1.88 25.44 13.03
N ASP A 121 2.43 24.81 11.99
CA ASP A 121 2.52 23.36 11.87
C ASP A 121 3.25 22.72 13.05
N LYS A 122 4.34 23.36 13.50
CA LYS A 122 5.10 22.90 14.65
C LYS A 122 4.25 22.89 15.93
N SER A 123 3.51 23.97 16.18
CA SER A 123 2.63 24.07 17.36
C SER A 123 1.55 22.98 17.36
N GLU A 124 0.95 22.71 16.20
CA GLU A 124 -0.05 21.65 16.03
C GLU A 124 0.55 20.27 16.28
N LEU A 125 1.74 19.99 15.73
CA LEU A 125 2.49 18.75 15.96
C LEU A 125 2.92 18.58 17.43
N ASP A 126 3.43 19.63 18.07
CA ASP A 126 3.83 19.61 19.48
C ASP A 126 2.64 19.28 20.39
N ASN A 127 1.49 19.91 20.15
CA ASN A 127 0.27 19.65 20.92
C ASN A 127 -0.21 18.21 20.76
N LEU A 128 -0.25 17.72 19.52
CA LEU A 128 -0.64 16.35 19.21
C LEU A 128 0.33 15.33 19.83
N ASN A 129 1.63 15.62 19.80
CA ASN A 129 2.65 14.80 20.44
C ASN A 129 2.49 14.77 21.97
N GLY A 130 2.15 15.91 22.59
CA GLY A 130 1.85 15.97 24.02
C GLY A 130 0.64 15.10 24.41
N LEU A 131 -0.41 15.08 23.59
CA LEU A 131 -1.56 14.18 23.79
C LEU A 131 -1.16 12.70 23.66
N TYR A 132 -0.34 12.36 22.67
CA TYR A 132 0.20 11.02 22.50
C TYR A 132 1.04 10.56 23.70
N GLN A 133 2.01 11.38 24.12
CA GLN A 133 2.90 11.07 25.24
C GLN A 133 2.16 10.94 26.58
N SER A 134 1.06 11.69 26.75
CA SER A 134 0.21 11.59 27.94
C SER A 134 -0.84 10.48 27.89
N GLY A 135 -0.92 9.72 26.79
CA GLY A 135 -1.91 8.65 26.59
C GLY A 135 -3.33 9.16 26.35
N LYS A 136 -3.51 10.45 26.10
CA LYS A 136 -4.82 11.11 25.87
C LYS A 136 -5.23 11.12 24.41
N LEU A 137 -4.42 10.52 23.54
CA LEU A 137 -4.69 10.37 22.11
C LEU A 137 -5.26 8.98 21.83
N ASP A 138 -6.48 8.72 22.29
CA ASP A 138 -7.12 7.40 22.29
C ASP A 138 -8.40 7.30 21.41
N HIS A 139 -8.99 8.44 21.05
CA HIS A 139 -10.13 8.52 20.13
C HIS A 139 -9.80 9.42 18.93
N PHE A 140 -10.15 8.95 17.75
CA PHE A 140 -9.93 9.66 16.49
C PHE A 140 -11.22 9.76 15.72
N ASP A 141 -11.48 10.94 15.16
CA ASP A 141 -12.27 11.03 13.95
C ASP A 141 -11.48 10.40 12.81
N TYR A 142 -12.18 9.80 11.85
CA TYR A 142 -11.57 9.22 10.66
C TYR A 142 -12.03 9.96 9.42
N THR A 143 -11.11 10.12 8.49
CA THR A 143 -11.40 10.51 7.11
C THR A 143 -11.30 9.28 6.23
N GLU A 144 -12.23 9.16 5.30
CA GLU A 144 -12.30 7.99 4.41
C GLU A 144 -11.90 8.39 3.00
N SER A 145 -11.13 7.52 2.36
CA SER A 145 -10.74 7.65 0.96
C SER A 145 -10.83 6.30 0.28
N VAL A 146 -11.33 6.27 -0.95
CA VAL A 146 -11.39 5.05 -1.76
C VAL A 146 -10.31 5.12 -2.82
N ARG A 147 -9.46 4.09 -2.88
CA ARG A 147 -8.45 3.94 -3.92
C ARG A 147 -8.75 2.72 -4.79
N THR A 148 -8.70 2.94 -6.09
CA THR A 148 -8.79 1.89 -7.10
C THR A 148 -7.40 1.34 -7.43
N TRP A 149 -7.28 0.03 -7.36
CA TRP A 149 -6.09 -0.75 -7.69
C TRP A 149 -6.37 -1.62 -8.90
N ILE A 150 -5.37 -1.76 -9.76
CA ILE A 150 -5.44 -2.59 -10.96
C ILE A 150 -4.48 -3.76 -10.76
N VAL A 151 -4.98 -4.98 -10.87
CA VAL A 151 -4.20 -6.21 -10.77
C VAL A 151 -4.16 -6.88 -12.12
N LEU A 152 -2.96 -6.98 -12.68
CA LEU A 152 -2.63 -7.63 -13.93
C LEU A 152 -2.20 -9.09 -13.68
N PRO A 153 -2.09 -9.94 -14.72
CA PRO A 153 -1.61 -11.31 -14.56
C PRO A 153 -0.22 -11.42 -13.93
N ASP A 154 0.62 -10.39 -14.10
CA ASP A 154 2.00 -10.35 -13.63
C ASP A 154 2.23 -9.49 -12.37
N GLY A 155 1.18 -8.90 -11.79
CA GLY A 155 1.26 -8.14 -10.53
C GLY A 155 0.33 -6.91 -10.47
N ILE A 156 0.45 -6.12 -9.39
CA ILE A 156 -0.31 -4.88 -9.22
C ILE A 156 0.26 -3.79 -10.14
N ASP A 157 -0.57 -3.16 -10.97
CA ASP A 157 -0.16 -1.96 -11.71
C ASP A 157 -0.03 -0.80 -10.70
N PRO A 158 1.18 -0.27 -10.47
CA PRO A 158 1.39 0.85 -9.55
C PRO A 158 0.80 2.18 -10.05
N GLN A 159 0.32 2.24 -11.29
CA GLN A 159 -0.25 3.43 -11.92
C GLN A 159 0.71 4.64 -11.86
N LEU A 160 2.01 4.39 -12.09
CA LEU A 160 3.03 5.43 -12.04
C LEU A 160 2.79 6.50 -13.10
N THR A 161 2.92 7.77 -12.68
CA THR A 161 2.97 8.90 -13.61
C THR A 161 4.28 8.86 -14.41
N ASN A 162 4.31 9.54 -15.56
CA ASN A 162 5.54 9.67 -16.37
C ASN A 162 6.73 10.18 -15.57
N ARG A 163 6.49 11.11 -14.63
CA ARG A 163 7.54 11.63 -13.76
C ARG A 163 8.07 10.57 -12.79
N GLN A 164 7.21 9.72 -12.23
CA GLN A 164 7.64 8.64 -11.34
C GLN A 164 8.38 7.53 -12.11
N LEU A 165 7.97 7.24 -13.34
CA LEU A 165 8.70 6.32 -14.22
C LEU A 165 10.11 6.84 -14.54
N GLN A 166 10.25 8.15 -14.79
CA GLN A 166 11.56 8.77 -14.95
C GLN A 166 12.39 8.64 -13.66
N LEU A 167 11.84 9.04 -12.51
CA LEU A 167 12.55 8.98 -11.23
C LEU A 167 12.97 7.55 -10.85
N CYS A 168 12.16 6.54 -11.18
CA CYS A 168 12.52 5.16 -10.85
C CYS A 168 13.60 4.58 -11.78
N SER A 169 13.75 5.09 -13.00
CA SER A 169 14.68 4.55 -14.00
C SER A 169 16.07 5.20 -13.98
N GLU A 170 16.20 6.40 -13.41
CA GLU A 170 17.46 7.17 -13.29
C GLU A 170 18.58 6.45 -12.52
#